data_AF-A0A443VHS1-F1
#
_entry.id   AF-A0A443VHS1-F1
#
_cell.length_a   1.000
_cell.length_b   1.000
_cell.length_c   1.000
_cell.angle_alpha   90.00
_cell.angle_beta   90.00
_cell.angle_gamma   90.00
#
_symmetry.space_group_name_H-M   'P 1'
#
loop_
_entity.id
_entity.type
_entity.pdbx_description
1 polymer ?
#
loop_
_entity_poly.entity_id
_entity_poly.type
_entity_poly.pdbx_seq_one_letter_code
_entity_poly.pdbx_strand_id
1 'polypeptide(L)'
;MANNMSHKLSHTMIRGRTYYTNFRLNDSTSFVRLSLGTDSQKQAEVIMNQIRPFIPLVQNGTMGIEQFKLKIQGYRAATKQDFDNYLLRTLRRDVEEVERLPVLGQCHKKMFPDAPLSASGTVEHARGYADFYFDRMVGGSEQTANEILGTLKLQKLELSKDIFPFAEQVAASLDMSRATVMQAYEAFYSKDIVRYRQLTETLQAQLEQAKLKSEPVVKVE
;
A
#
# COMPACT_ATOMS: atom_id res chain seq x y z
N MET A 1 -20.83 11.98 -45.73
CA MET A 1 -19.82 10.96 -45.40
C MET A 1 -19.16 11.37 -44.10
N ALA A 2 -19.46 10.69 -42.99
CA ALA A 2 -18.83 11.00 -41.70
C ALA A 2 -17.45 10.34 -41.66
N ASN A 3 -16.38 11.14 -41.56
CA ASN A 3 -15.05 10.64 -41.28
C ASN A 3 -15.06 10.01 -39.89
N ASN A 4 -15.05 8.68 -39.82
CA ASN A 4 -14.70 7.96 -38.60
C ASN A 4 -13.20 8.18 -38.34
N MET A 5 -12.86 9.34 -37.75
CA MET A 5 -11.57 9.55 -37.12
C MET A 5 -11.45 8.56 -35.96
N SER A 6 -10.88 7.39 -36.24
CA SER A 6 -10.29 6.54 -35.20
C SER A 6 -9.26 7.41 -34.48
N HIS A 7 -9.62 7.94 -33.31
CA HIS A 7 -8.71 8.67 -32.45
C HIS A 7 -7.65 7.69 -31.94
N LYS A 8 -6.63 7.44 -32.77
CA LYS A 8 -5.48 6.65 -32.37
C LYS A 8 -4.74 7.41 -31.28
N LEU A 9 -4.76 6.86 -30.08
CA LEU A 9 -4.12 7.47 -28.92
C LEU A 9 -2.62 7.60 -29.18
N SER A 10 -2.11 8.84 -29.32
CA SER A 10 -0.70 9.08 -29.59
C SER A 10 0.19 8.48 -28.50
N HIS A 11 1.37 7.99 -28.90
CA HIS A 11 2.34 7.31 -28.03
C HIS A 11 1.78 6.08 -27.28
N THR A 12 0.79 5.40 -27.86
CA THR A 12 0.15 4.24 -27.26
C THR A 12 0.10 3.08 -28.26
N MET A 13 0.17 1.85 -27.75
CA MET A 13 -0.15 0.63 -28.49
C MET A 13 -0.95 -0.34 -27.61
N ILE A 14 -1.62 -1.30 -28.24
CA ILE A 14 -2.28 -2.41 -27.54
C ILE A 14 -1.54 -3.72 -27.86
N ARG A 15 -1.32 -4.56 -26.85
CA ARG A 15 -0.79 -5.93 -27.01
C ARG A 15 -1.63 -6.88 -26.17
N GLY A 16 -2.28 -7.85 -26.83
CA GLY A 16 -3.33 -8.65 -26.19
C GLY A 16 -4.50 -7.74 -25.81
N ARG A 17 -4.88 -7.74 -24.53
CA ARG A 17 -5.93 -6.85 -24.00
C ARG A 17 -5.36 -5.58 -23.37
N THR A 18 -4.05 -5.47 -23.15
CA THR A 18 -3.46 -4.40 -22.33
C THR A 18 -2.92 -3.26 -23.18
N TYR A 19 -3.17 -2.02 -22.77
CA TYR A 19 -2.59 -0.81 -23.35
C TYR A 19 -1.18 -0.55 -22.81
N TYR A 20 -0.30 -0.04 -23.68
CA TYR A 20 1.09 0.29 -23.40
C TYR A 20 1.44 1.68 -23.92
N THR A 21 2.35 2.37 -23.24
CA THR A 21 3.12 3.46 -23.85
C THR A 21 3.94 2.93 -25.02
N ASN A 22 4.18 3.76 -26.03
CA ASN A 22 5.02 3.41 -27.17
C ASN A 22 5.60 4.68 -27.80
N PHE A 23 6.84 5.02 -27.44
CA PHE A 23 7.59 6.13 -28.03
C PHE A 23 9.08 5.81 -28.13
N ARG A 24 9.78 6.49 -29.04
CA ARG A 24 11.22 6.35 -29.24
C ARG A 24 12.00 7.32 -28.37
N LEU A 25 13.16 6.91 -27.89
CA LEU A 25 14.17 7.81 -27.33
C LEU A 25 14.86 8.58 -28.48
N ASN A 26 15.53 9.68 -28.14
CA ASN A 26 16.23 10.51 -29.12
C ASN A 26 17.45 9.80 -29.76
N ASP A 27 17.91 8.69 -29.18
CA ASP A 27 18.94 7.81 -29.76
C ASP A 27 18.46 6.99 -30.97
N SER A 28 17.17 7.12 -31.34
CA SER A 28 16.48 6.55 -32.51
C SER A 28 16.32 5.03 -32.55
N THR A 29 17.13 4.24 -31.83
CA THR A 29 17.06 2.77 -31.81
C THR A 29 16.24 2.22 -30.64
N SER A 30 16.09 2.98 -29.57
CA SER A 30 15.47 2.49 -28.33
C SER A 30 14.00 2.90 -28.23
N PHE A 31 13.14 1.95 -27.86
CA PHE A 31 11.72 2.19 -27.60
C PHE A 31 11.41 2.05 -26.11
N VAL A 32 10.61 2.97 -25.59
CA VAL A 32 9.99 2.84 -24.28
C VAL A 32 8.61 2.22 -24.48
N ARG A 33 8.43 1.01 -23.93
CA ARG A 33 7.16 0.28 -23.91
C ARG A 33 6.84 -0.18 -22.49
N LEU A 34 6.05 0.62 -21.80
CA LEU A 34 5.60 0.34 -20.43
C LEU A 34 4.09 0.15 -20.42
N SER A 35 3.63 -0.90 -19.74
CA SER A 35 2.21 -1.20 -19.57
C SER A 35 1.50 -0.06 -18.84
N LEU A 36 0.32 0.31 -19.33
CA LEU A 36 -0.60 1.21 -18.63
C LEU A 36 -1.47 0.46 -17.61
N GLY A 37 -1.38 -0.88 -17.56
CA GLY A 37 -2.08 -1.72 -16.58
C GLY A 37 -3.61 -1.73 -16.74
N THR A 38 -4.11 -1.44 -17.95
CA THR A 38 -5.55 -1.38 -18.23
C THR A 38 -5.86 -2.01 -19.59
N ASP A 39 -7.04 -2.61 -19.72
CA ASP A 39 -7.65 -3.04 -20.99
C ASP A 39 -8.78 -2.11 -21.47
N SER A 40 -9.04 -1.03 -20.73
CA SER A 40 -10.03 -0.01 -21.08
C SER A 40 -9.39 1.12 -21.88
N GLN A 41 -9.90 1.37 -23.10
CA GLN A 41 -9.43 2.49 -23.92
C GLN A 41 -9.53 3.80 -23.15
N LYS A 42 -10.69 4.09 -22.54
CA LYS A 42 -10.96 5.33 -21.82
C LYS A 42 -9.95 5.55 -20.69
N GLN A 43 -9.61 4.51 -19.94
CA GLN A 43 -8.59 4.59 -18.89
C GLN A 43 -7.20 4.85 -19.49
N ALA A 44 -6.85 4.17 -20.58
CA ALA A 44 -5.61 4.44 -21.29
C ALA A 44 -5.52 5.92 -21.74
N GLU A 45 -6.62 6.53 -22.21
CA GLU A 45 -6.63 7.96 -22.58
C GLU A 45 -6.38 8.87 -21.38
N VAL A 46 -7.03 8.59 -20.25
CA VAL A 46 -6.84 9.36 -19.00
C VAL A 46 -5.38 9.27 -18.52
N ILE A 47 -4.84 8.04 -18.45
CA ILE A 47 -3.45 7.82 -18.04
C ILE A 47 -2.50 8.54 -18.99
N MET A 48 -2.67 8.35 -20.31
CA MET A 48 -1.83 9.00 -21.31
C MET A 48 -1.88 10.51 -21.24
N ASN A 49 -3.05 11.12 -21.01
CA ASN A 49 -3.15 12.57 -20.84
C ASN A 49 -2.36 13.08 -19.63
N GLN A 50 -2.26 12.29 -18.56
CA GLN A 50 -1.51 12.65 -17.36
C GLN A 50 0.00 12.42 -17.51
N ILE A 51 0.42 11.39 -18.26
CA ILE A 51 1.85 11.06 -18.39
C ILE A 51 2.51 11.64 -19.65
N ARG A 52 1.74 12.02 -20.68
CA ARG A 52 2.26 12.57 -21.94
C ARG A 52 3.21 13.76 -21.74
N PRO A 53 2.98 14.71 -20.81
CA PRO A 53 3.92 15.80 -20.55
C PRO A 53 5.33 15.34 -20.12
N PHE A 54 5.48 14.12 -19.60
CA PHE A 54 6.79 13.59 -19.21
C PHE A 54 7.53 12.91 -20.37
N ILE A 55 6.85 12.55 -21.47
CA ILE A 55 7.48 11.85 -22.61
C ILE A 55 8.69 12.64 -23.17
N PRO A 56 8.60 13.95 -23.47
CA PRO A 56 9.75 14.71 -23.95
C PRO A 56 10.92 14.74 -22.96
N LEU A 57 10.64 14.72 -21.65
CA LEU A 57 11.67 14.68 -20.59
C LEU A 57 12.41 13.35 -20.56
N VAL A 58 11.72 12.24 -20.87
CA VAL A 58 12.35 10.93 -21.02
C VAL A 58 13.18 10.89 -22.30
N GLN A 59 12.65 11.45 -23.40
CA GLN A 59 13.33 11.47 -24.69
C GLN A 59 14.64 12.27 -24.66
N ASN A 60 14.66 13.41 -23.96
CA ASN A 60 15.85 14.26 -23.84
C ASN A 60 16.79 13.89 -22.67
N GLY A 61 16.49 12.81 -21.94
CA GLY A 61 17.32 12.31 -20.84
C GLY A 61 17.20 13.09 -19.52
N THR A 62 16.38 14.15 -19.45
CA THR A 62 16.10 14.87 -18.19
C THR A 62 15.43 13.98 -17.14
N MET A 63 14.63 13.01 -17.58
CA MET A 63 13.95 12.04 -16.74
C MET A 63 14.37 10.61 -17.10
N GLY A 64 14.79 9.83 -16.10
CA GLY A 64 15.09 8.41 -16.28
C GLY A 64 13.84 7.55 -16.54
N ILE A 65 13.99 6.43 -17.24
CA ILE A 65 12.89 5.50 -17.53
C ILE A 65 12.24 4.97 -16.25
N GLU A 66 13.01 4.69 -15.20
CA GLU A 66 12.47 4.24 -13.92
C GLU A 66 11.61 5.32 -13.24
N GLN A 67 12.02 6.59 -13.31
CA GLN A 67 11.20 7.70 -12.80
C GLN A 67 9.89 7.82 -13.58
N PHE A 68 9.95 7.65 -14.90
CA PHE A 68 8.75 7.65 -15.75
C PHE A 68 7.83 6.46 -15.45
N LYS A 69 8.38 5.27 -15.23
CA LYS A 69 7.64 4.06 -14.81
C LYS A 69 6.89 4.30 -13.50
N LEU A 70 7.51 4.95 -12.52
CA LEU A 70 6.86 5.34 -11.26
C LEU A 70 5.69 6.30 -11.49
N LYS A 71 5.79 7.23 -12.46
CA LYS A 71 4.65 8.08 -12.85
C LYS A 71 3.49 7.26 -13.41
N ILE A 72 3.76 6.30 -14.31
CA ILE A 72 2.72 5.43 -14.89
C ILE A 72 2.06 4.56 -13.83
N GLN A 73 2.87 3.95 -12.95
CA GLN A 73 2.36 3.09 -11.88
C GLN A 73 1.37 3.80 -10.96
N GLY A 74 1.51 5.12 -10.81
CA GLY A 74 0.54 5.92 -10.09
C GLY A 74 -0.86 5.87 -10.72
N TYR A 75 -1.02 5.76 -12.03
CA TYR A 75 -2.31 6.02 -12.69
C TYR A 75 -3.06 4.77 -13.19
N ARG A 76 -2.52 3.57 -12.98
CA ARG A 76 -3.17 2.32 -13.39
C ARG A 76 -4.30 1.91 -12.45
N ALA A 77 -5.11 0.94 -12.89
CA ALA A 77 -6.04 0.24 -12.00
C ALA A 77 -5.32 -0.43 -10.83
N ALA A 78 -5.91 -0.33 -9.64
CA ALA A 78 -5.50 -1.09 -8.47
C ALA A 78 -5.68 -2.59 -8.72
N THR A 79 -4.76 -3.37 -8.18
CA THR A 79 -4.71 -4.83 -8.30
C THR A 79 -4.69 -5.44 -6.91
N LYS A 80 -5.00 -6.73 -6.78
CA LYS A 80 -4.85 -7.47 -5.52
C LYS A 80 -3.46 -7.26 -4.88
N GLN A 81 -2.42 -7.25 -5.71
CA GLN A 81 -1.03 -7.03 -5.26
C GLN A 81 -0.84 -5.69 -4.53
N ASP A 82 -1.58 -4.64 -4.90
CA ASP A 82 -1.52 -3.35 -4.20
C ASP A 82 -2.05 -3.44 -2.77
N PHE A 83 -3.10 -4.23 -2.57
CA PHE A 83 -3.66 -4.54 -1.26
C PHE A 83 -2.74 -5.43 -0.44
N ASP A 84 -2.17 -6.48 -1.05
CA ASP A 84 -1.20 -7.36 -0.38
C ASP A 84 0.04 -6.57 0.06
N ASN A 85 0.55 -5.66 -0.79
CA ASN A 85 1.68 -4.78 -0.46
C ASN A 85 1.32 -3.77 0.63
N TYR A 86 0.09 -3.23 0.62
CA TYR A 86 -0.39 -2.34 1.66
C TYR A 86 -0.43 -3.05 3.02
N LEU A 87 -0.98 -4.28 3.05
CA LEU A 87 -1.02 -5.14 4.22
C LEU A 87 0.41 -5.40 4.72
N LEU A 88 1.29 -5.90 3.85
CA LEU A 88 2.67 -6.22 4.19
C LEU A 88 3.41 -5.05 4.84
N ARG A 89 3.34 -3.86 4.21
CA ARG A 89 4.01 -2.66 4.73
C ARG A 89 3.46 -2.25 6.10
N THR A 90 2.16 -2.38 6.28
CA THR A 90 1.51 -2.00 7.54
C THR A 90 1.85 -2.99 8.65
N LEU A 91 1.78 -4.30 8.40
CA LEU A 91 2.17 -5.34 9.36
C LEU A 91 3.65 -5.21 9.77
N ARG A 92 4.54 -4.85 8.82
CA ARG A 92 5.94 -4.60 9.14
C ARG A 92 6.09 -3.48 10.16
N ARG A 93 5.40 -2.37 9.95
CA ARG A 93 5.39 -1.24 10.90
C ARG A 93 4.81 -1.66 12.25
N ASP A 94 3.75 -2.46 12.26
CA ASP A 94 3.11 -2.94 13.50
C ASP A 94 4.06 -3.84 14.31
N VAL A 95 4.84 -4.72 13.65
CA VAL A 95 5.89 -5.51 14.30
C VAL A 95 7.01 -4.62 14.84
N GLU A 96 7.54 -3.70 14.01
CA GLU A 96 8.58 -2.75 14.42
C GLU A 96 8.14 -1.89 15.63
N GLU A 97 6.85 -1.54 15.68
CA GLU A 97 6.21 -0.79 16.76
C GLU A 97 6.18 -1.55 18.10
N VAL A 98 5.90 -2.84 18.07
CA VAL A 98 5.89 -3.67 19.29
C VAL A 98 7.31 -4.00 19.73
N GLU A 99 8.20 -4.35 18.80
CA GLU A 99 9.60 -4.67 19.09
C GLU A 99 10.37 -3.52 19.74
N ARG A 100 9.99 -2.26 19.46
CA ARG A 100 10.62 -1.09 20.07
C ARG A 100 10.17 -0.81 21.51
N LEU A 101 9.09 -1.42 22.03
CA LEU A 101 8.57 -1.14 23.37
C LEU A 101 9.65 -1.15 24.48
N PRO A 102 10.58 -2.13 24.52
CA PRO A 102 11.63 -2.17 25.55
C PRO A 102 12.58 -0.97 25.54
N VAL A 103 12.75 -0.29 24.41
CA VAL A 103 13.63 0.88 24.27
C VAL A 103 12.88 2.21 24.31
N LEU A 104 11.53 2.21 24.26
CA LEU A 104 10.73 3.43 24.26
C LEU A 104 10.94 4.29 25.50
N GLY A 105 11.17 3.68 26.67
CA GLY A 105 11.44 4.45 27.90
C GLY A 105 12.68 5.35 27.77
N GLN A 106 13.71 4.89 27.06
CA GLN A 106 14.90 5.69 26.78
C GLN A 106 14.59 6.84 25.81
N CYS A 107 13.79 6.58 24.77
CA CYS A 107 13.36 7.60 23.82
C CYS A 107 12.49 8.67 24.50
N HIS A 108 11.53 8.26 25.33
CA HIS A 108 10.64 9.15 26.07
C HIS A 108 11.44 10.08 26.99
N LYS A 109 12.39 9.53 27.76
CA LYS A 109 13.23 10.34 28.66
C LYS A 109 14.06 11.39 27.92
N LYS A 110 14.48 11.11 26.68
CA LYS A 110 15.21 12.08 25.85
C LYS A 110 14.31 13.20 25.32
N MET A 111 13.07 12.88 24.96
CA MET A 111 12.11 13.85 24.41
C MET A 111 11.39 14.66 25.48
N PHE A 112 11.08 14.03 26.61
CA PHE A 112 10.29 14.57 27.71
C PHE A 112 11.02 14.32 29.04
N PRO A 113 12.09 15.08 29.34
CA PRO A 113 12.89 14.86 30.54
C PRO A 113 12.08 15.06 31.84
N ASP A 114 11.11 15.98 31.81
CA ASP A 114 10.33 16.39 32.99
C ASP A 114 8.95 15.72 33.08
N ALA A 115 8.58 14.91 32.09
CA ALA A 115 7.33 14.15 32.11
C ALA A 115 7.66 12.66 32.15
N PRO A 116 7.45 11.95 33.28
CA PRO A 116 7.62 10.51 33.32
C PRO A 116 6.51 9.81 32.54
N LEU A 117 6.85 8.69 31.90
CA LEU A 117 5.87 7.85 31.21
C LEU A 117 4.95 7.17 32.25
N SER A 118 3.64 7.31 32.08
CA SER A 118 2.65 6.68 32.96
C SER A 118 2.29 5.28 32.47
N ALA A 119 2.85 4.24 33.10
CA ALA A 119 2.55 2.85 32.73
C ALA A 119 1.05 2.53 32.87
N SER A 120 0.40 2.96 33.96
CA SER A 120 -1.03 2.72 34.18
C SER A 120 -1.91 3.45 33.17
N GLY A 121 -1.56 4.71 32.83
CA GLY A 121 -2.26 5.45 31.78
C GLY A 121 -2.09 4.79 30.41
N THR A 122 -0.90 4.28 30.10
CA THR A 122 -0.69 3.53 28.85
C THR A 122 -1.51 2.25 28.82
N VAL A 123 -1.62 1.50 29.93
CA VAL A 123 -2.46 0.30 30.01
C VAL A 123 -3.94 0.63 29.75
N GLU A 124 -4.46 1.69 30.37
CA GLU A 124 -5.84 2.13 30.17
C GLU A 124 -6.13 2.49 28.71
N HIS A 125 -5.27 3.32 28.10
CA HIS A 125 -5.41 3.69 26.69
C HIS A 125 -5.27 2.49 25.76
N ALA A 126 -4.30 1.60 26.03
CA ALA A 126 -4.07 0.42 25.21
C ALA A 126 -5.31 -0.51 25.21
N ARG A 127 -5.95 -0.71 26.37
CA ARG A 127 -7.22 -1.46 26.43
C ARG A 127 -8.31 -0.80 25.60
N GLY A 128 -8.52 0.50 25.79
CA GLY A 128 -9.54 1.24 25.03
C GLY A 128 -9.32 1.17 23.51
N TYR A 129 -8.08 1.26 23.05
CA TYR A 129 -7.77 1.10 21.62
C TYR A 129 -7.88 -0.35 21.13
N ALA A 130 -7.51 -1.34 21.94
CA ALA A 130 -7.70 -2.74 21.60
C ALA A 130 -9.19 -3.05 21.38
N ASP A 131 -10.05 -2.59 22.31
CA ASP A 131 -11.51 -2.75 22.22
C ASP A 131 -12.05 -2.00 20.99
N PHE A 132 -11.60 -0.77 20.74
CA PHE A 132 -11.98 -0.01 19.54
C PHE A 132 -11.68 -0.75 18.23
N TYR A 133 -10.49 -1.34 18.08
CA TYR A 133 -10.15 -2.10 16.88
C TYR A 133 -10.91 -3.43 16.81
N PHE A 134 -11.17 -4.07 17.94
CA PHE A 134 -12.01 -5.26 18.00
C PHE A 134 -13.44 -4.96 17.57
N ASP A 135 -14.05 -3.88 18.07
CA ASP A 135 -15.39 -3.44 17.70
C ASP A 135 -15.48 -3.09 16.21
N ARG A 136 -14.45 -2.44 15.65
CA ARG A 136 -14.36 -2.22 14.19
C ARG A 136 -14.36 -3.54 13.43
N MET A 137 -13.58 -4.52 13.88
CA MET A 137 -13.51 -5.84 13.25
C MET A 137 -14.87 -6.54 13.29
N VAL A 138 -15.55 -6.55 14.44
CA VAL A 138 -16.91 -7.10 14.60
C VAL A 138 -17.93 -6.34 13.74
N GLY A 139 -17.77 -5.03 13.60
CA GLY A 139 -18.56 -4.16 12.73
C GLY A 139 -18.23 -4.24 11.24
N GLY A 140 -17.36 -5.15 10.81
CA GLY A 140 -17.04 -5.37 9.39
C GLY A 140 -15.89 -4.51 8.83
N SER A 141 -15.16 -3.78 9.67
CA SER A 141 -13.93 -3.03 9.32
C SER A 141 -14.12 -1.97 8.21
N GLU A 142 -15.33 -1.48 7.99
CA GLU A 142 -15.65 -0.56 6.88
C GLU A 142 -14.79 0.71 6.91
N GLN A 143 -14.58 1.28 8.10
CA GLN A 143 -13.70 2.44 8.25
C GLN A 143 -12.27 2.14 7.78
N THR A 144 -11.74 0.95 8.10
CA THR A 144 -10.38 0.55 7.69
C THR A 144 -10.31 0.28 6.20
N ALA A 145 -11.35 -0.32 5.62
CA ALA A 145 -11.47 -0.49 4.17
C ALA A 145 -11.44 0.87 3.45
N ASN A 146 -12.18 1.86 3.96
CA ASN A 146 -12.19 3.22 3.43
C ASN A 146 -10.82 3.93 3.58
N GLU A 147 -10.09 3.72 4.68
CA GLU A 147 -8.71 4.21 4.86
C GLU A 147 -7.75 3.64 3.80
N ILE A 148 -7.86 2.33 3.52
CA ILE A 148 -7.04 1.64 2.51
C ILE A 148 -7.35 2.22 1.12
N LEU A 149 -8.62 2.26 0.74
CA LEU A 149 -9.07 2.81 -0.55
C LEU A 149 -8.63 4.28 -0.71
N GLY A 150 -8.78 5.09 0.34
CA GLY A 150 -8.30 6.47 0.36
C GLY A 150 -6.80 6.57 0.10
N THR A 151 -6.00 5.70 0.73
CA THR A 151 -4.55 5.68 0.53
C THR A 151 -4.16 5.28 -0.90
N LEU A 152 -4.79 4.24 -1.45
CA LEU A 152 -4.53 3.81 -2.83
C LEU A 152 -4.93 4.91 -3.84
N LYS A 153 -6.03 5.63 -3.58
CA LYS A 153 -6.43 6.80 -4.36
C LYS A 153 -5.43 7.94 -4.28
N LEU A 154 -4.82 8.20 -3.11
CA LEU A 154 -3.73 9.18 -2.97
C LEU A 154 -2.47 8.77 -3.73
N GLN A 155 -2.23 7.46 -3.88
CA GLN A 155 -1.21 6.90 -4.76
C GLN A 155 -1.61 6.99 -6.25
N LYS A 156 -2.77 7.60 -6.53
CA LYS A 156 -3.38 7.85 -7.85
C LYS A 156 -3.94 6.61 -8.53
N LEU A 157 -3.96 5.47 -7.85
CA LEU A 157 -4.49 4.23 -8.42
C LEU A 157 -5.98 4.36 -8.68
N GLU A 158 -6.41 3.86 -9.83
CA GLU A 158 -7.83 3.82 -10.18
C GLU A 158 -8.51 2.69 -9.43
N LEU A 159 -9.62 3.04 -8.77
CA LEU A 159 -10.41 2.11 -7.97
C LEU A 159 -11.67 1.71 -8.72
N SER A 160 -11.90 0.41 -8.83
CA SER A 160 -13.07 -0.20 -9.45
C SER A 160 -13.87 -1.00 -8.42
N LYS A 161 -15.07 -1.48 -8.74
CA LYS A 161 -15.91 -2.19 -7.75
C LYS A 161 -15.40 -3.59 -7.41
N ASP A 162 -14.70 -4.23 -8.34
CA ASP A 162 -14.14 -5.58 -8.22
C ASP A 162 -13.00 -5.69 -7.20
N ILE A 163 -12.37 -4.58 -6.81
CA ILE A 163 -11.30 -4.56 -5.80
C ILE A 163 -11.82 -4.37 -4.36
N PHE A 164 -13.11 -4.06 -4.16
CA PHE A 164 -13.65 -3.79 -2.82
C PHE A 164 -13.52 -4.99 -1.87
N PRO A 165 -13.76 -6.24 -2.31
CA PRO A 165 -13.52 -7.41 -1.46
C PRO A 165 -12.06 -7.54 -0.98
N PHE A 166 -11.07 -7.09 -1.77
CA PHE A 166 -9.68 -7.07 -1.32
C PHE A 166 -9.44 -6.03 -0.22
N ALA A 167 -10.09 -4.87 -0.32
CA ALA A 167 -10.03 -3.84 0.71
C ALA A 167 -10.63 -4.34 2.03
N GLU A 168 -11.79 -5.01 1.98
CA GLU A 168 -12.46 -5.59 3.15
C GLU A 168 -11.60 -6.68 3.82
N GLN A 169 -11.01 -7.58 3.03
CA GLN A 169 -10.14 -8.64 3.57
C GLN A 169 -8.88 -8.07 4.25
N VAL A 170 -8.23 -7.09 3.63
CA VAL A 170 -7.07 -6.43 4.21
C VAL A 170 -7.48 -5.61 5.44
N ALA A 171 -8.64 -4.96 5.42
CA ALA A 171 -9.16 -4.19 6.54
C ALA A 171 -9.33 -5.04 7.80
N ALA A 172 -10.00 -6.18 7.69
CA ALA A 172 -10.17 -7.09 8.83
C ALA A 172 -8.82 -7.59 9.38
N SER A 173 -7.88 -7.91 8.50
CA SER A 173 -6.52 -8.35 8.90
C SER A 173 -5.76 -7.24 9.65
N LEU A 174 -5.95 -5.98 9.24
CA LEU A 174 -5.31 -4.83 9.88
C LEU A 174 -5.94 -4.46 11.21
N ASP A 175 -7.26 -4.50 11.33
CA ASP A 175 -7.91 -4.25 12.62
C ASP A 175 -7.54 -5.33 13.65
N MET A 176 -7.42 -6.60 13.21
CA MET A 176 -6.87 -7.66 14.05
C MET A 176 -5.42 -7.36 14.48
N SER A 177 -4.53 -7.02 13.55
CA SER A 177 -3.13 -6.66 13.86
C SER A 177 -3.05 -5.50 14.85
N ARG A 178 -3.79 -4.41 14.59
CA ARG A 178 -3.81 -3.21 15.45
C ARG A 178 -4.34 -3.52 16.85
N ALA A 179 -5.39 -4.34 16.97
CA ALA A 179 -5.86 -4.82 18.27
C ALA A 179 -4.75 -5.61 19.00
N THR A 180 -4.05 -6.52 18.31
CA THR A 180 -2.93 -7.30 18.87
C THR A 180 -1.76 -6.39 19.30
N VAL A 181 -1.42 -5.36 18.53
CA VAL A 181 -0.41 -4.35 18.92
C VAL A 181 -0.81 -3.68 20.23
N MET A 182 -2.07 -3.24 20.36
CA MET A 182 -2.55 -2.60 21.59
C MET A 182 -2.56 -3.57 22.78
N GLN A 183 -2.90 -4.84 22.57
CA GLN A 183 -2.77 -5.87 23.60
C GLN A 183 -1.31 -6.10 24.01
N ALA A 184 -0.35 -5.99 23.08
CA ALA A 184 1.07 -6.11 23.39
C ALA A 184 1.56 -4.92 24.24
N TYR A 185 1.07 -3.71 23.94
CA TYR A 185 1.25 -2.52 24.78
C TYR A 185 0.71 -2.76 26.20
N GLU A 186 -0.54 -3.24 26.33
CA GLU A 186 -1.15 -3.56 27.62
C GLU A 186 -0.29 -4.55 28.41
N ALA A 187 0.11 -5.66 27.79
CA ALA A 187 0.90 -6.71 28.42
C ALA A 187 2.26 -6.20 28.89
N PHE A 188 2.97 -5.43 28.04
CA PHE A 188 4.28 -4.88 28.37
C PHE A 188 4.22 -3.94 29.59
N TYR A 189 3.31 -2.96 29.57
CA TYR A 189 3.20 -1.98 30.67
C TYR A 189 2.54 -2.55 31.94
N SER A 190 1.81 -3.67 31.82
CA SER A 190 1.31 -4.45 32.96
C SER A 190 2.34 -5.42 33.53
N LYS A 191 3.57 -5.45 32.98
CA LYS A 191 4.67 -6.37 33.37
C LYS A 191 4.38 -7.85 33.06
N ASP A 192 3.41 -8.14 32.21
CA ASP A 192 3.15 -9.49 31.69
C ASP A 192 4.04 -9.78 30.48
N ILE A 193 5.32 -10.03 30.77
CA ILE A 193 6.35 -10.22 29.75
C ILE A 193 6.11 -11.47 28.92
N VAL A 194 5.49 -12.51 29.50
CA VAL A 194 5.20 -13.76 28.78
C VAL A 194 4.14 -13.49 27.70
N ARG A 195 3.02 -12.85 28.08
CA ARG A 195 1.98 -12.49 27.11
C ARG A 195 2.48 -11.51 26.06
N TYR A 196 3.29 -10.52 26.44
CA TYR A 196 3.93 -9.60 25.50
C TYR A 196 4.74 -10.33 24.41
N ARG A 197 5.58 -11.31 24.80
CA ARG A 197 6.37 -12.10 23.84
C ARG A 197 5.49 -12.91 22.90
N GLN A 198 4.46 -13.58 23.43
CA GLN A 198 3.52 -14.36 22.63
C GLN A 198 2.78 -13.50 21.59
N LEU A 199 2.37 -12.29 21.97
CA LEU A 199 1.69 -11.35 21.07
C LEU A 199 2.66 -10.83 19.99
N THR A 200 3.92 -10.58 20.35
CA THR A 200 4.97 -10.17 19.40
C THR A 200 5.23 -11.27 18.37
N GLU A 201 5.38 -12.53 18.80
CA GLU A 201 5.54 -13.69 17.93
C GLU A 201 4.31 -13.90 17.02
N THR A 202 3.11 -13.64 17.53
CA THR A 202 1.87 -13.69 16.75
C THR A 202 1.89 -12.67 15.60
N LEU A 203 2.29 -11.43 15.87
CA LEU A 203 2.41 -10.38 14.84
C LEU A 203 3.51 -10.72 13.82
N GLN A 204 4.65 -11.26 14.26
CA GLN A 204 5.71 -11.73 13.37
C GLN A 204 5.21 -12.85 12.44
N ALA A 205 4.47 -13.82 12.97
CA ALA A 205 3.89 -14.90 12.17
C ALA A 205 2.89 -14.37 11.12
N GLN A 206 2.05 -13.38 11.47
CA GLN A 206 1.17 -12.72 10.51
C GLN A 206 1.96 -12.00 9.40
N LEU A 207 3.05 -11.32 9.75
CA LEU A 207 3.95 -10.68 8.79
C LEU A 207 4.57 -11.69 7.83
N GLU A 208 5.06 -12.84 8.32
CA GLU A 208 5.62 -13.89 7.45
C GLU A 208 4.57 -14.46 6.50
N GLN A 209 3.34 -14.70 6.96
CA GLN A 209 2.25 -15.13 6.09
C GLN A 209 1.92 -14.09 5.01
N ALA A 210 1.99 -12.80 5.32
CA ALA A 210 1.77 -11.73 4.35
C ALA A 210 2.90 -11.64 3.32
N LYS A 211 4.16 -11.88 3.72
CA LYS A 211 5.31 -11.93 2.79
C LYS A 211 5.08 -12.95 1.69
N LEU A 212 4.69 -14.18 2.07
CA LEU A 212 4.40 -15.26 1.12
C LEU A 212 3.31 -14.91 0.10
N LYS A 213 2.32 -14.10 0.48
CA LYS A 213 1.24 -13.64 -0.40
C LYS A 213 1.65 -12.48 -1.32
N SER A 214 2.65 -11.71 -0.91
CA SER A 214 3.12 -10.51 -1.62
C SER A 214 4.22 -10.80 -2.65
N GLU A 215 4.80 -11.99 -2.65
CA GLU A 215 5.81 -12.35 -3.65
C GLU A 215 5.16 -12.44 -5.04
N PRO A 216 5.75 -11.77 -6.07
CA PRO A 216 5.23 -11.89 -7.42
C PRO A 216 5.38 -13.36 -7.86
N VAL A 217 4.30 -13.94 -8.39
CA VAL A 217 4.38 -15.23 -9.10
C VAL A 217 5.33 -15.02 -10.26
N VAL A 218 6.57 -15.52 -10.13
CA VAL A 218 7.51 -15.60 -11.23
C VAL A 218 6.90 -16.57 -12.23
N LYS A 219 6.19 -16.05 -13.22
CA LYS A 219 5.87 -16.82 -14.42
C LYS A 219 7.18 -17.02 -15.15
N VAL A 220 7.78 -18.19 -14.95
CA VAL A 220 8.77 -18.71 -15.88
C VAL A 220 8.00 -19.00 -17.17
N GLU A 221 8.12 -18.09 -18.15
CA GLU A 221 7.78 -18.38 -19.56
C GLU A 221 8.89 -19.23 -20.18
#